data_AF-W9UPE9-F1
#
_entry.id   AF-W9UPE9-F1
#
_cell.length_a   1.000
_cell.length_b   1.000
_cell.length_c   1.000
_cell.angle_alpha   90.00
_cell.angle_beta   90.00
_cell.angle_gamma   90.00
#
_symmetry.space_group_name_H-M   'P 1'
#
loop_
_entity.id
_entity.type
_entity.pdbx_description
1 polymer ?
#
loop_
_entity_poly.entity_id
_entity_poly.type
_entity_poly.pdbx_seq_one_letter_code
_entity_poly.pdbx_strand_id
1 'polypeptide(L)'
;MKRQSREINVFSMSALDLFASALGAIILVMIILFPYYLNVSPIDPSDLYDQLQIAEKKNKDLEEQNKELEKQAKATYLLITLSWNSSPDIDLYVRDPNGNLFNYSRHNRVEAGASARPHFPNSAAELSEDATRGPASEIWVTPKAETGKYEVYYHYYTNGSTPVVLQGRIFHSNGIDKLPPVTLRGRANAPGLHAATIHVNDEGDVRVDSHL
;
A
#
# COMPACT_ATOMS: atom_id res chain seq x y z
N MET A 1 79.01 -69.36 16.31
CA MET A 1 77.60 -69.39 15.87
C MET A 1 76.77 -68.58 16.86
N LYS A 2 76.07 -67.54 16.39
CA LYS A 2 75.34 -66.56 17.20
C LYS A 2 73.92 -67.10 17.47
N ARG A 3 73.52 -67.25 18.73
CA ARG A 3 72.20 -67.76 19.13
C ARG A 3 71.16 -66.63 18.99
N GLN A 4 70.17 -66.84 18.11
CA GLN A 4 69.05 -65.90 17.92
C GLN A 4 68.09 -65.96 19.13
N SER A 5 67.86 -64.81 19.76
CA SER A 5 66.87 -64.63 20.82
C SER A 5 65.46 -64.65 20.23
N ARG A 6 64.66 -65.66 20.62
CA ARG A 6 63.22 -65.75 20.33
C ARG A 6 62.44 -65.46 21.60
N GLU A 7 62.51 -64.22 22.08
CA GLU A 7 61.63 -63.76 23.15
C GLU A 7 61.04 -62.42 22.73
N ILE A 8 59.83 -62.49 22.17
CA ILE A 8 58.74 -61.49 22.02
C ILE A 8 57.83 -62.12 20.97
N ASN A 9 56.92 -63.00 21.37
CA ASN A 9 55.83 -63.45 20.50
C ASN A 9 54.61 -63.88 21.32
N VAL A 10 54.83 -64.47 22.50
CA VAL A 10 53.77 -64.87 23.44
C VAL A 10 53.02 -63.66 24.03
N PHE A 11 53.69 -62.52 24.22
CA PHE A 11 53.04 -61.30 24.69
C PHE A 11 52.21 -60.57 23.62
N SER A 12 52.35 -60.91 22.33
CA SER A 12 51.64 -60.20 21.25
C SER A 12 50.23 -60.75 20.99
N MET A 13 50.04 -62.07 21.15
CA MET A 13 48.76 -62.73 20.86
C MET A 13 47.77 -62.58 22.03
N SER A 14 48.22 -62.78 23.27
CA SER A 14 47.39 -62.63 24.46
C SER A 14 47.08 -61.15 24.78
N ALA A 15 47.98 -60.23 24.48
CA ALA A 15 47.70 -58.80 24.64
C ALA A 15 46.66 -58.32 23.63
N LEU A 16 46.70 -58.82 22.39
CA LEU A 16 45.71 -58.47 21.36
C LEU A 16 44.30 -58.92 21.74
N ASP A 17 44.16 -60.10 22.36
CA ASP A 17 42.88 -60.61 22.85
C ASP A 17 42.34 -59.82 24.06
N LEU A 18 43.24 -59.37 24.95
CA LEU A 18 42.90 -58.47 26.05
C LEU A 18 42.45 -57.09 25.53
N PHE A 19 43.13 -56.54 24.51
CA PHE A 19 42.71 -55.29 23.89
C PHE A 19 41.40 -55.45 23.12
N ALA A 20 41.19 -56.57 22.43
CA ALA A 20 39.95 -56.84 21.71
C ALA A 20 38.75 -56.98 22.66
N SER A 21 38.90 -57.68 23.79
CA SER A 21 37.85 -57.80 24.81
C SER A 21 37.56 -56.47 25.51
N ALA A 22 38.59 -55.70 25.86
CA ALA A 22 38.42 -54.37 26.47
C ALA A 22 37.75 -53.39 25.50
N LEU A 23 38.14 -53.39 24.23
CA LEU A 23 37.55 -52.53 23.20
C LEU A 23 36.11 -52.96 22.88
N GLY A 24 35.83 -54.27 22.86
CA GLY A 24 34.48 -54.80 22.75
C GLY A 24 33.58 -54.38 23.91
N ALA A 25 34.09 -54.42 25.15
CA ALA A 25 33.36 -53.93 26.32
C ALA A 25 33.08 -52.42 26.24
N ILE A 26 34.06 -51.62 25.77
CA ILE A 26 33.87 -50.17 25.58
C ILE A 26 32.81 -49.87 24.51
N ILE A 27 32.83 -50.59 23.39
CA ILE A 27 31.81 -50.43 22.33
C ILE A 27 30.42 -50.76 22.87
N LEU A 28 30.29 -51.84 23.66
CA LEU A 28 29.01 -52.27 24.21
C LEU A 28 28.45 -51.25 25.21
N VAL A 29 29.33 -50.72 26.09
CA VAL A 29 28.99 -49.61 26.99
C VAL A 29 28.61 -48.36 26.21
N MET A 30 29.32 -48.03 25.14
CA MET A 30 28.99 -46.90 24.26
C MET A 30 27.61 -47.08 23.62
N ILE A 31 27.28 -48.24 23.04
CA ILE A 31 25.95 -48.45 22.43
C ILE A 31 24.82 -48.30 23.46
N ILE A 32 25.03 -48.75 24.69
CA ILE A 32 24.05 -48.61 25.77
C ILE A 32 23.93 -47.15 26.22
N LEU A 33 25.04 -46.43 26.36
CA LEU A 33 25.05 -45.06 26.89
C LEU A 33 24.85 -43.98 25.84
N PHE A 34 25.08 -44.26 24.56
CA PHE A 34 24.93 -43.30 23.46
C PHE A 34 23.53 -42.65 23.40
N PRO A 35 22.41 -43.41 23.50
CA PRO A 35 21.08 -42.79 23.57
C PRO A 35 20.83 -41.99 24.85
N TYR A 36 21.57 -42.26 25.94
CA TYR A 36 21.46 -41.50 27.18
C TYR A 36 22.32 -40.22 27.17
N TYR A 37 23.42 -40.21 26.40
CA TYR A 37 24.34 -39.06 26.33
C TYR A 37 23.88 -38.01 25.32
N LEU A 38 23.21 -38.44 24.25
CA LEU A 38 22.41 -37.54 23.44
C LEU A 38 21.13 -37.24 24.23
N ASN A 39 21.09 -36.13 24.97
CA ASN A 39 19.88 -35.55 25.55
C ASN A 39 18.86 -35.11 24.45
N VAL A 40 18.70 -35.89 23.38
CA VAL A 40 17.55 -35.79 22.49
C VAL A 40 16.36 -36.30 23.28
N SER A 41 15.70 -35.36 23.95
CA SER A 41 14.31 -35.57 24.31
C SER A 41 13.60 -36.01 23.03
N PRO A 42 12.87 -37.15 23.03
CA PRO A 42 11.98 -37.45 21.93
C PRO A 42 11.14 -36.21 21.69
N ILE A 43 11.13 -35.69 20.46
CA ILE A 43 10.22 -34.58 20.12
C ILE A 43 8.83 -35.07 20.52
N ASP A 44 8.24 -34.45 21.53
CA ASP A 44 6.91 -34.85 21.98
C ASP A 44 5.95 -34.57 20.82
N PRO A 45 5.21 -35.58 20.31
CA PRO A 45 4.22 -35.35 19.27
C PRO A 45 3.23 -34.22 19.62
N SER A 46 3.00 -33.94 20.91
CA SER A 46 2.19 -32.79 21.34
C SER A 46 2.83 -31.45 21.01
N ASP A 47 4.13 -31.28 21.24
CA ASP A 47 4.85 -30.02 20.97
C ASP A 47 4.86 -29.72 19.47
N LEU A 48 4.97 -30.76 18.64
CA LEU A 48 4.88 -30.63 17.19
C LEU A 48 3.45 -30.25 16.74
N TYR A 49 2.44 -30.82 17.39
CA TYR A 49 1.04 -30.49 17.12
C TYR A 49 0.74 -29.02 17.49
N ASP A 50 1.22 -28.56 18.65
CA ASP A 50 1.05 -27.17 19.09
C ASP A 50 1.77 -26.18 18.16
N GLN A 51 2.99 -26.51 17.72
CA GLN A 51 3.72 -25.69 16.74
C GLN A 51 2.98 -25.60 15.40
N LEU A 52 2.39 -26.72 14.93
CA LEU A 52 1.58 -26.73 13.71
C LEU A 52 0.36 -25.83 13.85
N GLN A 53 -0.38 -25.94 14.96
CA GLN A 53 -1.55 -25.09 15.20
C GLN A 53 -1.19 -23.59 15.26
N ILE A 54 -0.06 -23.23 15.88
CA ILE A 54 0.44 -21.85 15.91
C ILE A 54 0.82 -21.37 14.51
N ALA A 55 1.51 -22.20 13.73
CA ALA A 55 1.91 -21.87 12.37
C ALA A 55 0.70 -21.70 11.44
N GLU A 56 -0.30 -22.58 11.54
CA GLU A 56 -1.56 -22.49 10.79
C GLU A 56 -2.30 -21.20 11.10
N LYS A 57 -2.46 -20.87 12.38
CA LYS A 57 -3.08 -19.62 12.80
C LYS A 57 -2.33 -18.40 12.25
N LYS A 58 -1.00 -18.40 12.37
CA LYS A 58 -0.17 -17.30 11.88
C LYS A 58 -0.24 -17.14 10.37
N ASN A 59 -0.27 -18.24 9.61
CA ASN A 59 -0.45 -18.19 8.17
C ASN A 59 -1.81 -17.58 7.80
N LYS A 60 -2.87 -17.96 8.50
CA LYS A 60 -4.19 -17.38 8.29
C LYS A 60 -4.22 -15.87 8.57
N ASP A 61 -3.64 -15.45 9.69
CA ASP A 61 -3.54 -14.02 10.05
C ASP A 61 -2.73 -13.24 9.00
N LEU A 62 -1.63 -13.82 8.50
CA LEU A 62 -0.81 -13.23 7.44
C LEU A 62 -1.56 -13.14 6.09
N GLU A 63 -2.33 -14.15 5.73
CA GLU A 63 -3.18 -14.14 4.53
C GLU A 63 -4.23 -13.02 4.61
N GLU A 64 -4.87 -12.84 5.76
CA GLU A 64 -5.82 -11.75 5.98
C GLU A 64 -5.14 -10.38 5.91
N GLN A 65 -3.95 -10.22 6.49
CA GLN A 65 -3.17 -8.98 6.41
C GLN A 65 -2.73 -8.67 4.98
N ASN A 66 -2.23 -9.66 4.24
CA ASN A 66 -1.82 -9.48 2.85
C ASN A 66 -3.01 -9.04 1.99
N LYS A 67 -4.19 -9.62 2.19
CA LYS A 67 -5.40 -9.23 1.45
C LYS A 67 -5.80 -7.77 1.73
N GLU A 68 -5.66 -7.30 2.97
CA GLU A 68 -5.96 -5.90 3.31
C GLU A 68 -4.89 -4.96 2.75
N LEU A 69 -3.61 -5.33 2.80
CA LEU A 69 -2.52 -4.58 2.19
C LEU A 69 -2.67 -4.49 0.67
N GLU A 70 -3.06 -5.58 0.01
CA GLU A 70 -3.37 -5.59 -1.43
C GLU A 70 -4.52 -4.62 -1.75
N LYS A 71 -5.56 -4.59 -0.91
CA LYS A 71 -6.67 -3.65 -1.06
C LYS A 71 -6.23 -2.19 -0.87
N GLN A 72 -5.31 -1.93 0.06
CA GLN A 72 -4.74 -0.60 0.27
C GLN A 72 -3.79 -0.19 -0.85
N ALA A 73 -3.01 -1.13 -1.40
CA ALA A 73 -2.10 -0.89 -2.52
C ALA A 73 -2.84 -0.52 -3.81
N LYS A 74 -4.08 -1.00 -3.99
CA LYS A 74 -4.98 -0.62 -5.08
C LYS A 74 -5.67 0.72 -4.88
N ALA A 75 -5.53 1.38 -3.74
CA ALA A 75 -6.14 2.69 -3.54
C ALA A 75 -5.30 3.76 -4.26
N THR A 76 -5.94 4.55 -5.14
CA THR A 76 -5.35 5.79 -5.66
C THR A 76 -5.88 6.99 -4.89
N TYR A 77 -5.14 8.09 -4.93
CA TYR A 77 -5.64 9.41 -4.57
C TYR A 77 -5.98 10.19 -5.85
N LEU A 78 -6.75 11.27 -5.72
CA LEU A 78 -6.89 12.27 -6.77
C LEU A 78 -6.68 13.66 -6.16
N LEU A 79 -5.89 14.49 -6.83
CA LEU A 79 -5.80 15.92 -6.54
C LEU A 79 -5.97 16.68 -7.85
N ILE A 80 -6.99 17.52 -7.90
CA ILE A 80 -7.42 18.26 -9.09
C ILE A 80 -7.15 19.73 -8.82
N THR A 81 -6.31 20.34 -9.64
CA THR A 81 -6.02 21.77 -9.54
C THR A 81 -6.53 22.51 -10.76
N LEU A 82 -7.10 23.67 -10.52
CA LEU A 82 -7.41 24.68 -11.53
C LEU A 82 -6.65 25.95 -11.19
N SER A 83 -5.89 26.53 -12.11
CA SER A 83 -5.17 27.79 -11.88
C SER A 83 -5.38 28.81 -12.97
N TRP A 84 -5.32 30.09 -12.60
CA TRP A 84 -5.44 31.23 -13.51
C TRP A 84 -4.68 32.44 -13.00
N ASN A 85 -4.27 33.31 -13.93
CA ASN A 85 -3.38 34.44 -13.65
C ASN A 85 -4.05 35.82 -13.85
N SER A 86 -5.35 35.91 -13.62
CA SER A 86 -6.13 37.14 -13.83
C SER A 86 -7.14 37.36 -12.71
N SER A 87 -7.66 38.58 -12.57
CA SER A 87 -8.55 38.95 -11.47
C SER A 87 -9.88 38.18 -11.32
N PRO A 88 -10.56 37.70 -12.38
CA PRO A 88 -11.90 37.12 -12.21
C PRO A 88 -11.94 35.90 -11.29
N ASP A 89 -13.13 35.67 -10.74
CA ASP A 89 -13.48 34.55 -9.88
C ASP A 89 -13.88 33.34 -10.75
N ILE A 90 -13.16 32.22 -10.56
CA ILE A 90 -13.30 31.02 -11.37
C ILE A 90 -13.41 29.84 -10.42
N ASP A 91 -14.56 29.18 -10.46
CA ASP A 91 -14.83 28.03 -9.61
C ASP A 91 -14.47 26.69 -10.28
N LEU A 92 -14.05 25.74 -9.45
CA LEU A 92 -13.84 24.34 -9.72
C LEU A 92 -15.00 23.53 -9.12
N TYR A 93 -15.69 22.82 -9.99
CA TYR A 93 -16.78 21.93 -9.60
C TYR A 93 -16.34 20.51 -9.89
N VAL A 94 -16.44 19.62 -8.90
CA VAL A 94 -16.10 18.20 -9.06
C VAL A 94 -17.28 17.36 -8.63
N ARG A 95 -17.79 16.51 -9.52
CA ARG A 95 -18.75 15.48 -9.17
C ARG A 95 -18.03 14.15 -8.98
N ASP A 96 -18.26 13.50 -7.84
CA ASP A 96 -17.72 12.18 -7.54
C ASP A 96 -18.63 11.04 -8.07
N PRO A 97 -18.19 9.76 -8.02
CA PRO A 97 -18.97 8.61 -8.45
C PRO A 97 -20.31 8.44 -7.73
N ASN A 98 -20.42 8.93 -6.50
CA ASN A 98 -21.65 8.91 -5.70
C ASN A 98 -22.63 10.03 -6.07
N GLY A 99 -22.25 10.91 -7.00
CA GLY A 99 -23.05 12.07 -7.42
C GLY A 99 -22.93 13.27 -6.49
N ASN A 100 -22.00 13.27 -5.53
CA ASN A 100 -21.72 14.42 -4.69
C ASN A 100 -21.05 15.49 -5.55
N LEU A 101 -21.66 16.67 -5.65
CA LEU A 101 -21.11 17.80 -6.36
C LEU A 101 -20.42 18.75 -5.38
N PHE A 102 -19.09 18.75 -5.42
CA PHE A 102 -18.23 19.63 -4.65
C PHE A 102 -18.10 20.99 -5.35
N ASN A 103 -18.35 22.07 -4.61
CA ASN A 103 -18.19 23.46 -5.04
C ASN A 103 -18.08 24.38 -3.80
N TYR A 104 -17.94 25.69 -4.02
CA TYR A 104 -17.88 26.73 -2.97
C TYR A 104 -18.93 26.57 -1.86
N SER A 105 -20.18 26.22 -2.19
CA SER A 105 -21.27 26.11 -1.19
C SER A 105 -21.42 24.72 -0.59
N ARG A 106 -20.87 23.68 -1.24
CA ARG A 106 -21.02 22.28 -0.84
C ARG A 106 -19.67 21.60 -0.88
N HIS A 107 -19.00 21.56 0.26
CA HIS A 107 -17.68 20.93 0.40
C HIS A 107 -17.48 20.33 1.79
N ASN A 108 -16.40 19.58 1.95
CA ASN A 108 -15.98 19.01 3.24
C ASN A 108 -14.76 19.69 3.86
N ARG A 109 -14.27 20.81 3.29
CA ARG A 109 -13.16 21.59 3.84
C ARG A 109 -13.37 21.87 5.32
N VAL A 110 -12.38 21.49 6.12
CA VAL A 110 -12.37 21.75 7.57
C VAL A 110 -11.65 23.07 7.81
N GLU A 111 -12.41 24.14 8.05
CA GLU A 111 -11.82 25.41 8.48
C GLU A 111 -11.31 25.31 9.92
N ALA A 112 -10.15 25.89 10.20
CA ALA A 112 -9.57 25.88 11.54
C ALA A 112 -10.53 26.51 12.57
N GLY A 113 -11.02 25.70 13.51
CA GLY A 113 -11.97 26.14 14.54
C GLY A 113 -13.45 26.09 14.13
N ALA A 114 -13.79 25.65 12.92
CA ALA A 114 -15.17 25.49 12.50
C ALA A 114 -15.77 24.17 13.00
N SER A 115 -16.95 24.24 13.62
CA SER A 115 -17.78 23.07 14.00
C SER A 115 -18.74 22.64 12.89
N ALA A 116 -18.46 23.01 11.64
CA ALA A 116 -19.34 22.70 10.52
C ALA A 116 -19.30 21.19 10.24
N ARG A 117 -20.48 20.56 10.17
CA ARG A 117 -20.60 19.18 9.71
C ARG A 117 -20.23 19.14 8.22
N PRO A 118 -19.49 18.11 7.75
CA PRO A 118 -19.21 17.96 6.33
C PRO A 118 -20.52 17.83 5.54
N HIS A 119 -20.59 18.46 4.37
CA HIS A 119 -21.75 18.36 3.48
C HIS A 119 -21.93 16.94 2.95
N PHE A 120 -20.83 16.20 2.80
CA PHE A 120 -20.79 14.83 2.31
C PHE A 120 -20.08 13.94 3.34
N PRO A 121 -20.75 13.53 4.43
CA PRO A 121 -20.11 12.83 5.55
C PRO A 121 -19.52 11.46 5.19
N ASN A 122 -19.96 10.86 4.08
CA ASN A 122 -19.47 9.57 3.59
C ASN A 122 -18.31 9.69 2.60
N SER A 123 -17.89 10.91 2.24
CA SER A 123 -16.81 11.16 1.31
C SER A 123 -15.62 11.77 2.04
N ALA A 124 -14.44 11.19 1.85
CA ALA A 124 -13.19 11.78 2.33
C ALA A 124 -12.67 12.90 1.42
N ALA A 125 -13.38 13.19 0.32
CA ALA A 125 -13.01 14.24 -0.61
C ALA A 125 -13.37 15.63 -0.08
N GLU A 126 -12.63 16.65 -0.49
CA GLU A 126 -12.88 18.04 -0.15
C GLU A 126 -12.41 19.02 -1.23
N LEU A 127 -13.05 20.19 -1.30
CA LEU A 127 -12.54 21.36 -2.03
C LEU A 127 -11.70 22.20 -1.04
N SER A 128 -10.40 21.93 -0.96
CA SER A 128 -9.51 22.46 0.08
C SER A 128 -9.14 23.92 -0.13
N GLU A 129 -8.89 24.34 -1.37
CA GLU A 129 -8.54 25.72 -1.71
C GLU A 129 -9.57 26.26 -2.69
N ASP A 130 -10.00 27.49 -2.42
CA ASP A 130 -11.19 28.09 -2.98
C ASP A 130 -11.03 29.61 -2.93
N ALA A 131 -10.92 30.24 -4.10
CA ALA A 131 -10.37 31.57 -4.22
C ALA A 131 -11.29 32.48 -5.02
N THR A 132 -12.01 33.36 -4.31
CA THR A 132 -12.97 34.30 -4.91
C THR A 132 -12.37 35.38 -5.82
N ARG A 133 -11.05 35.47 -5.95
CA ARG A 133 -10.33 36.42 -6.82
C ARG A 133 -8.96 35.86 -7.22
N GLY A 134 -8.58 36.04 -8.48
CA GLY A 134 -7.24 35.67 -8.96
C GLY A 134 -6.20 36.80 -8.87
N PRO A 135 -4.92 36.51 -9.19
CA PRO A 135 -4.39 35.22 -9.63
C PRO A 135 -4.44 34.18 -8.50
N ALA A 136 -4.96 32.98 -8.79
CA ALA A 136 -5.22 31.98 -7.75
C ALA A 136 -5.23 30.56 -8.31
N SER A 137 -5.47 29.60 -7.43
CA SER A 137 -5.76 28.22 -7.77
C SER A 137 -6.86 27.67 -6.88
N GLU A 138 -7.67 26.80 -7.44
CA GLU A 138 -8.58 25.94 -6.69
C GLU A 138 -8.05 24.52 -6.64
N ILE A 139 -8.31 23.85 -5.52
CA ILE A 139 -7.83 22.50 -5.27
C ILE A 139 -8.97 21.66 -4.71
N TRP A 140 -9.29 20.58 -5.42
CA TRP A 140 -10.10 19.49 -4.89
C TRP A 140 -9.22 18.26 -4.69
N VAL A 141 -9.43 17.54 -3.59
CA VAL A 141 -8.64 16.35 -3.25
C VAL A 141 -9.53 15.24 -2.72
N THR A 142 -9.17 14.00 -3.02
CA THR A 142 -9.57 12.83 -2.24
C THR A 142 -8.34 11.96 -1.95
N PRO A 143 -8.06 11.64 -0.67
CA PRO A 143 -6.93 10.80 -0.31
C PRO A 143 -7.13 9.33 -0.74
N LYS A 144 -8.38 8.93 -0.95
CA LYS A 144 -8.76 7.61 -1.44
C LYS A 144 -9.89 7.77 -2.44
N ALA A 145 -9.55 7.72 -3.72
CA ALA A 145 -10.52 7.75 -4.79
C ALA A 145 -11.33 6.45 -4.80
N GLU A 146 -12.62 6.60 -4.97
CA GLU A 146 -13.55 5.51 -5.18
C GLU A 146 -13.55 5.13 -6.66
N THR A 147 -13.80 3.86 -6.93
CA THR A 147 -13.99 3.37 -8.29
C THR A 147 -15.20 4.05 -8.91
N GLY A 148 -15.05 4.48 -10.16
CA GLY A 148 -16.12 5.07 -10.94
C GLY A 148 -15.69 6.31 -11.70
N LYS A 149 -16.69 7.16 -11.97
CA LYS A 149 -16.54 8.33 -12.83
C LYS A 149 -16.54 9.61 -11.99
N TYR A 150 -15.54 10.45 -12.19
CA TYR A 150 -15.50 11.82 -11.70
C TYR A 150 -15.67 12.80 -12.87
N GLU A 151 -16.42 13.88 -12.66
CA GLU A 151 -16.66 14.91 -13.67
C GLU A 151 -16.13 16.25 -13.17
N VAL A 152 -15.28 16.91 -13.97
CA VAL A 152 -14.61 18.17 -13.60
C VAL A 152 -15.16 19.30 -14.45
N TYR A 153 -15.65 20.36 -13.82
CA TYR A 153 -16.19 21.53 -14.49
C TYR A 153 -15.50 22.80 -14.04
N TYR A 154 -15.34 23.75 -14.96
CA TYR A 154 -14.88 25.10 -14.69
C TYR A 154 -16.03 26.07 -14.87
N HIS A 155 -16.26 26.89 -13.85
CA HIS A 155 -17.32 27.88 -13.84
C HIS A 155 -16.73 29.28 -13.73
N TYR A 156 -17.27 30.18 -14.53
CA TYR A 156 -17.00 31.61 -14.38
C TYR A 156 -18.06 32.16 -13.44
N TYR A 157 -17.69 32.49 -12.20
CA TYR A 157 -18.67 32.81 -11.14
C TYR A 157 -19.55 34.03 -11.49
N THR A 158 -18.93 35.08 -12.04
CA THR A 158 -19.63 36.33 -12.38
C THR A 158 -20.09 36.37 -13.84
N ASN A 159 -21.05 37.26 -14.15
CA ASN A 159 -21.41 37.60 -15.54
C ASN A 159 -20.32 38.43 -16.28
N GLY A 160 -19.07 38.35 -15.84
CA GLY A 160 -17.94 39.07 -16.43
C GLY A 160 -17.67 38.67 -17.88
N SER A 161 -17.13 39.60 -18.66
CA SER A 161 -16.76 39.38 -20.07
C SER A 161 -15.25 39.23 -20.28
N THR A 162 -14.45 39.46 -19.24
CA THR A 162 -12.99 39.35 -19.29
C THR A 162 -12.60 37.91 -19.59
N PRO A 163 -11.92 37.61 -20.70
CA PRO A 163 -11.45 36.26 -20.98
C PRO A 163 -10.40 35.84 -19.96
N VAL A 164 -10.49 34.60 -19.48
CA VAL A 164 -9.55 34.04 -18.51
C VAL A 164 -8.96 32.76 -19.07
N VAL A 165 -7.63 32.68 -19.08
CA VAL A 165 -6.91 31.46 -19.46
C VAL A 165 -6.73 30.59 -18.24
N LEU A 166 -7.23 29.36 -18.33
CA LEU A 166 -7.20 28.36 -17.26
C LEU A 166 -6.18 27.26 -17.56
N GLN A 167 -5.57 26.74 -16.51
CA GLN A 167 -4.69 25.58 -16.56
C GLN A 167 -5.14 24.53 -15.54
N GLY A 168 -5.51 23.36 -16.05
CA GLY A 168 -5.95 22.22 -15.25
C GLY A 168 -4.87 21.16 -15.09
N ARG A 169 -4.77 20.56 -13.91
CA ARG A 169 -3.91 19.38 -13.67
C ARG A 169 -4.62 18.38 -12.77
N ILE A 170 -4.42 17.10 -13.05
CA ILE A 170 -4.95 15.99 -12.26
C ILE A 170 -3.76 15.14 -11.82
N PHE A 171 -3.56 15.06 -10.51
CA PHE A 171 -2.51 14.26 -9.87
C PHE A 171 -3.15 12.99 -9.29
N HIS A 172 -2.47 11.87 -9.46
CA HIS A 172 -2.91 10.57 -8.98
C HIS A 172 -1.70 9.67 -8.68
N SER A 173 -1.92 8.47 -8.15
CA SER A 173 -0.84 7.55 -7.74
C SER A 173 0.17 7.26 -8.88
N ASN A 174 -0.33 7.14 -10.11
CA ASN A 174 0.46 6.76 -11.28
C ASN A 174 1.11 7.96 -12.01
N GLY A 175 0.79 9.22 -11.66
CA GLY A 175 1.37 10.37 -12.36
C GLY A 175 0.54 11.65 -12.32
N ILE A 176 0.71 12.44 -13.39
CA ILE A 176 0.07 13.75 -13.56
C ILE A 176 -0.44 13.88 -14.99
N ASP A 177 -1.74 14.09 -15.14
CA ASP A 177 -2.38 14.47 -16.40
C ASP A 177 -2.52 16.00 -16.46
N LYS A 178 -2.01 16.60 -17.54
CA LYS A 178 -2.14 18.03 -17.81
C LYS A 178 -3.30 18.25 -18.78
N LEU A 179 -4.27 19.05 -18.38
CA LEU A 179 -5.36 19.44 -19.27
C LEU A 179 -4.89 20.56 -20.21
N PRO A 180 -5.33 20.57 -21.48
CA PRO A 180 -5.05 21.67 -22.40
C PRO A 180 -5.49 23.02 -21.81
N PRO A 181 -4.72 24.11 -22.00
CA PRO A 181 -5.17 25.42 -21.57
C PRO A 181 -6.45 25.82 -22.30
N VAL A 182 -7.42 26.36 -21.57
CA VAL A 182 -8.69 26.82 -22.15
C VAL A 182 -8.99 28.26 -21.77
N THR A 183 -9.65 29.00 -22.66
CA THR A 183 -10.11 30.36 -22.38
C THR A 183 -11.59 30.34 -22.03
N LEU A 184 -11.93 30.72 -20.80
CA LEU A 184 -13.31 30.89 -20.35
C LEU A 184 -13.77 32.35 -20.51
N ARG A 185 -15.04 32.51 -20.87
CA ARG A 185 -15.71 33.81 -21.01
C ARG A 185 -17.08 33.72 -20.35
N GLY A 186 -17.37 34.58 -19.37
CA GLY A 186 -18.52 34.41 -18.48
C GLY A 186 -19.86 34.14 -19.17
N ARG A 187 -20.26 34.98 -20.14
CA ARG A 187 -21.53 34.76 -20.88
C ARG A 187 -21.55 33.52 -21.78
N ALA A 188 -20.42 33.15 -22.37
CA ALA A 188 -20.35 32.03 -23.32
C ALA A 188 -20.34 30.67 -22.60
N ASN A 189 -19.90 30.66 -21.33
CA ASN A 189 -19.70 29.46 -20.53
C ASN A 189 -20.59 29.45 -19.27
N ALA A 190 -21.72 30.17 -19.28
CA ALA A 190 -22.65 30.24 -18.16
C ALA A 190 -23.11 28.88 -17.57
N PRO A 191 -23.33 27.80 -18.35
CA PRO A 191 -23.67 26.50 -17.76
C PRO A 191 -22.48 25.79 -17.09
N GLY A 192 -21.26 26.31 -17.22
CA GLY A 192 -20.02 25.63 -16.86
C GLY A 192 -19.41 24.89 -18.04
N LEU A 193 -18.09 24.87 -18.09
CA LEU A 193 -17.33 24.10 -19.07
C LEU A 193 -16.98 22.74 -18.47
N HIS A 194 -17.47 21.65 -19.08
CA HIS A 194 -17.01 20.30 -18.72
C HIS A 194 -15.58 20.13 -19.24
N ALA A 195 -14.61 20.09 -18.32
CA ALA A 195 -13.19 20.12 -18.66
C ALA A 195 -12.59 18.72 -18.84
N ALA A 196 -13.00 17.78 -17.99
CA ALA A 196 -12.49 16.41 -18.04
C ALA A 196 -13.44 15.43 -17.36
N THR A 197 -13.36 14.17 -17.78
CA THR A 197 -13.90 13.01 -17.08
C THR A 197 -12.75 12.12 -16.63
N ILE A 198 -12.76 11.71 -15.36
CA ILE A 198 -11.75 10.84 -14.79
C ILE A 198 -12.41 9.49 -14.48
N HIS A 199 -11.77 8.42 -14.92
CA HIS A 199 -12.19 7.05 -14.67
C HIS A 199 -11.20 6.38 -13.73
N VAL A 200 -11.68 5.88 -12.60
CA VAL A 200 -10.93 5.06 -11.65
C VAL A 200 -11.50 3.64 -11.69
N ASN A 201 -10.68 2.62 -11.94
CA ASN A 201 -11.10 1.21 -11.94
C ASN A 201 -10.98 0.57 -10.55
N ASP A 202 -11.24 -0.74 -10.44
CA ASP A 202 -11.12 -1.50 -9.18
C ASP A 202 -9.66 -1.72 -8.76
N GLU A 203 -8.72 -1.57 -9.69
CA GLU A 203 -7.28 -1.66 -9.47
C GLU A 203 -6.64 -0.35 -9.00
N GLY A 204 -7.37 0.77 -9.05
CA GLY A 204 -6.87 2.11 -8.74
C GLY A 204 -6.17 2.81 -9.89
N ASP A 205 -6.20 2.24 -11.10
CA ASP A 205 -5.70 2.92 -12.28
C ASP A 205 -6.62 4.07 -12.66
N VAL A 206 -5.99 5.16 -13.09
CA VAL A 206 -6.66 6.39 -13.47
C VAL A 206 -6.51 6.62 -14.96
N ARG A 207 -7.63 6.91 -15.62
CA ARG A 207 -7.67 7.41 -16.98
C ARG A 207 -8.39 8.75 -17.01
N VAL A 208 -7.79 9.73 -17.68
CA VAL A 208 -8.38 11.06 -17.86
C VAL A 208 -8.75 11.27 -19.32
N ASP A 209 -10.03 11.55 -19.58
CA ASP A 209 -10.53 11.99 -20.88
C ASP A 209 -10.79 13.50 -20.81
N SER A 210 -10.00 14.29 -21.54
CA SER A 210 -10.14 15.75 -21.60
C SER A 210 -11.18 16.17 -22.64
N HIS A 211 -11.96 17.21 -22.32
CA HIS A 211 -13.01 17.79 -23.17
C HIS A 211 -12.73 19.25 -23.59
N LEU A 212 -11.47 19.69 -23.48
CA LEU A 212 -11.00 21.06 -23.76
C LEU A 212 -10.43 21.21 -25.17
#